data_AF-A0A3R6Y3H9-F1
#
_entry.id   AF-A0A3R6Y3H9-F1
#
_cell.length_a   1.000
_cell.length_b   1.000
_cell.length_c   1.000
_cell.angle_alpha   90.00
_cell.angle_beta   90.00
_cell.angle_gamma   90.00
#
_symmetry.space_group_name_H-M   'P 1'
#
loop_
_entity.id
_entity.type
_entity.pdbx_description
1 polymer ?
#
loop_
_entity_poly.entity_id
_entity_poly.type
_entity_poly.pdbx_seq_one_letter_code
_entity_poly.pdbx_strand_id
1 'polypeptide(L)'
;MKRNKILSLLLSVSMLTALTACGSQGSDTPAASTTDSGSTASSAAESTASSDDGYVLDKVTLVVDGTFNASVDAYQDKFVEQWDTAVSEALGHPISLNIQQLDHSSYVDGVGRLFASGDYPDVILLNAGQYAEYAKTGLLWDMTAAYDNAKFQSHMVLPAVNENVRIDGRQYGLSTGLGGGCITYVKQAWLDAVGMKAEDITDWDSYYAMLKAFTEQDPDGNGKNDTYGVAAAGFIGSEAPYTNYLPQFWQNAYPSFTYDENGVWYDGFNTQETKDALLRLQQAYADGVIDPESLTMGTKDVREKWWSSDQSGSFGAFTYWSGYWNDNLVNNMDKNGVDSGLARLAPIAEMDGYLNRESPVYCIIDDGDGDDSREQAIFDAVFETMFDGGTVQTLWVYGAEGYHWSTEAETIVTGEGTDKEKTYEYKDGEFHLRLNPSDPSALWKKNAIDPSSMICSLENGFESATDLTKECNEFFSEHSVDAPHSASCDGITNYGGTINDAKNVVIAEVVVKGGDVDAAMDNYVRTTQDMVDEILGQLNAD
;
A
#
# COMPACT_ATOMS: atom_id res chain seq x y z
N MET A 1 -63.13 -38.00 -5.48
CA MET A 1 -62.93 -37.19 -4.26
C MET A 1 -61.53 -36.59 -4.32
N LYS A 2 -61.43 -35.26 -4.14
CA LYS A 2 -60.29 -34.42 -3.66
C LYS A 2 -58.86 -34.79 -4.14
N ARG A 3 -58.21 -33.95 -4.96
CA ARG A 3 -57.33 -32.79 -4.59
C ARG A 3 -56.10 -33.27 -3.79
N ASN A 4 -54.83 -33.01 -4.12
CA ASN A 4 -54.14 -31.88 -4.76
C ASN A 4 -52.73 -32.35 -5.22
N LYS A 5 -52.28 -31.99 -6.43
CA LYS A 5 -51.25 -30.97 -6.81
C LYS A 5 -49.78 -31.39 -6.50
N ILE A 6 -48.97 -31.84 -7.49
CA ILE A 6 -48.25 -31.10 -8.58
C ILE A 6 -47.17 -30.19 -7.96
N LEU A 7 -45.86 -30.34 -8.22
CA LEU A 7 -45.07 -30.03 -9.44
C LEU A 7 -43.72 -30.81 -9.36
N SER A 8 -43.16 -31.50 -10.37
CA SER A 8 -42.79 -31.13 -11.76
C SER A 8 -41.73 -30.01 -11.79
N LEU A 9 -40.61 -30.03 -12.52
CA LEU A 9 -40.27 -30.65 -13.80
C LEU A 9 -38.73 -30.48 -14.01
N LEU A 10 -37.95 -31.55 -14.18
CA LEU A 10 -37.17 -31.85 -15.40
C LEU A 10 -37.29 -30.87 -16.57
N LEU A 11 -36.16 -30.41 -17.12
CA LEU A 11 -35.98 -30.35 -18.58
C LEU A 11 -34.48 -30.32 -18.95
N SER A 12 -33.99 -31.45 -19.43
CA SER A 12 -32.86 -31.61 -20.35
C SER A 12 -33.42 -32.04 -21.70
N VAL A 13 -32.73 -31.68 -22.80
CA VAL A 13 -32.85 -32.10 -24.25
C VAL A 13 -32.51 -30.84 -25.08
N SER A 14 -31.49 -30.75 -25.94
CA SER A 14 -31.03 -31.60 -27.07
C SER A 14 -29.62 -31.12 -27.47
N MET A 15 -28.53 -31.90 -27.60
CA MET A 15 -28.11 -32.89 -28.62
C MET A 15 -28.10 -32.51 -30.12
N LEU A 16 -26.87 -32.37 -30.64
CA LEU A 16 -26.25 -33.03 -31.82
C LEU A 16 -26.54 -32.58 -33.27
N THR A 17 -25.47 -32.32 -34.02
CA THR A 17 -24.98 -32.97 -35.28
C THR A 17 -23.98 -32.04 -36.00
N ALA A 18 -22.94 -32.42 -36.78
CA ALA A 18 -22.23 -33.66 -37.13
C ALA A 18 -20.94 -33.26 -37.93
N LEU A 19 -19.75 -33.78 -37.57
CA LEU A 19 -18.84 -34.70 -38.31
C LEU A 19 -18.21 -34.30 -39.68
N THR A 20 -16.90 -34.61 -39.77
CA THR A 20 -16.02 -35.06 -40.89
C THR A 20 -14.78 -34.15 -41.12
N ALA A 21 -13.53 -34.59 -41.37
CA ALA A 21 -12.84 -35.88 -41.44
C ALA A 21 -11.29 -35.66 -41.55
N CYS A 22 -10.47 -36.65 -41.10
CA CYS A 22 -9.09 -37.07 -41.46
C CYS A 22 -7.92 -36.04 -41.53
N GLY A 23 -6.67 -36.25 -41.04
CA GLY A 23 -5.99 -37.39 -40.40
C GLY A 23 -4.45 -37.19 -40.32
N SER A 24 -3.78 -38.01 -39.49
CA SER A 24 -2.31 -38.33 -39.37
C SER A 24 -1.36 -37.23 -38.80
N GLN A 25 -0.35 -37.45 -37.92
CA GLN A 25 0.48 -38.62 -37.58
C GLN A 25 1.36 -38.40 -36.30
N GLY A 26 1.55 -39.45 -35.47
CA GLY A 26 2.73 -39.79 -34.59
C GLY A 26 2.97 -39.01 -33.26
N SER A 27 2.79 -39.57 -32.05
CA SER A 27 3.61 -40.56 -31.27
C SER A 27 4.78 -39.89 -30.51
N ASP A 28 5.04 -40.02 -29.20
CA ASP A 28 4.80 -41.09 -28.22
C ASP A 28 4.76 -40.56 -26.76
N THR A 29 3.99 -41.26 -25.93
CA THR A 29 4.15 -41.35 -24.46
C THR A 29 4.41 -42.84 -24.13
N PRO A 30 5.05 -43.18 -23.01
CA PRO A 30 4.72 -44.43 -22.32
C PRO A 30 4.10 -44.16 -20.94
N ALA A 31 2.90 -44.70 -20.78
CA ALA A 31 2.18 -44.88 -19.52
C ALA A 31 2.82 -46.02 -18.69
N ALA A 32 2.96 -45.84 -17.37
CA ALA A 32 2.10 -46.38 -16.30
C ALA A 32 2.11 -47.91 -16.11
N SER A 33 2.25 -48.33 -14.84
CA SER A 33 1.69 -49.59 -14.35
C SER A 33 1.13 -49.41 -12.94
N THR A 34 -0.14 -49.80 -12.84
CA THR A 34 -1.10 -49.78 -11.74
C THR A 34 -0.88 -50.88 -10.69
N THR A 35 -1.29 -50.66 -9.44
CA THR A 35 -2.15 -51.63 -8.72
C THR A 35 -2.95 -50.98 -7.58
N ASP A 36 -4.17 -51.48 -7.45
CA ASP A 36 -5.29 -51.12 -6.57
C ASP A 36 -5.27 -51.90 -5.24
N SER A 37 -5.75 -51.31 -4.14
CA SER A 37 -6.57 -51.95 -3.08
C SER A 37 -6.82 -51.00 -1.92
N GLY A 38 -8.09 -50.73 -1.60
CA GLY A 38 -8.50 -49.99 -0.40
C GLY A 38 -8.62 -50.85 0.86
N SER A 39 -8.60 -50.19 2.02
CA SER A 39 -9.50 -50.44 3.17
C SER A 39 -9.29 -49.40 4.26
N THR A 40 -10.40 -48.89 4.76
CA THR A 40 -10.58 -48.05 5.95
C THR A 40 -10.24 -48.81 7.23
N ALA A 41 -9.55 -48.16 8.19
CA ALA A 41 -9.65 -48.47 9.62
C ALA A 41 -9.15 -47.29 10.48
N SER A 42 -10.05 -46.82 11.34
CA SER A 42 -9.81 -45.88 12.44
C SER A 42 -8.86 -46.47 13.48
N SER A 43 -7.92 -45.67 13.99
CA SER A 43 -7.30 -45.89 15.29
C SER A 43 -7.22 -44.57 16.04
N ALA A 44 -7.84 -44.57 17.22
CA ALA A 44 -7.86 -43.49 18.19
C ALA A 44 -6.44 -43.08 18.61
N ALA A 45 -6.26 -41.76 18.76
CA ALA A 45 -5.09 -41.14 19.33
C ALA A 45 -4.92 -41.58 20.80
N GLU A 46 -3.73 -42.09 21.10
CA GLU A 46 -3.22 -42.20 22.46
C GLU A 46 -2.38 -40.95 22.72
N SER A 47 -2.83 -40.18 23.70
CA SER A 47 -2.12 -39.06 24.30
C SER A 47 -0.82 -39.55 24.93
N THR A 48 0.31 -39.00 24.48
CA THR A 48 1.54 -38.93 25.26
C THR A 48 2.01 -37.48 25.26
N ALA A 49 1.92 -36.86 26.43
CA ALA A 49 2.49 -35.55 26.70
C ALA A 49 4.01 -35.64 26.91
N SER A 50 4.68 -34.60 26.41
CA SER A 50 5.97 -34.04 26.80
C SER A 50 7.25 -34.76 26.35
N SER A 51 7.90 -34.16 25.35
CA SER A 51 9.33 -33.88 25.36
C SER A 51 9.59 -32.46 24.89
N ASP A 52 10.39 -31.76 25.67
CA ASP A 52 10.92 -30.40 25.54
C ASP A 52 11.93 -30.30 24.37
N ASP A 53 11.47 -30.57 23.14
CA ASP A 53 12.19 -30.31 21.90
C ASP A 53 11.34 -29.29 21.12
N GLY A 54 11.76 -28.02 21.10
CA GLY A 54 11.03 -26.95 20.42
C GLY A 54 10.84 -27.22 18.93
N TYR A 55 9.79 -26.63 18.35
CA TYR A 55 9.55 -26.67 16.90
C TYR A 55 10.78 -26.12 16.15
N VAL A 56 11.27 -26.86 15.16
CA VAL A 56 12.41 -26.45 14.33
C VAL A 56 11.89 -26.03 12.96
N LEU A 57 11.93 -24.73 12.69
CA LEU A 57 11.48 -24.12 11.44
C LEU A 57 12.58 -24.20 10.37
N ASP A 58 12.35 -24.90 9.26
CA ASP A 58 13.34 -25.03 8.17
C ASP A 58 13.05 -24.14 6.96
N LYS A 59 11.84 -23.56 6.88
CA LYS A 59 11.41 -22.70 5.78
C LYS A 59 10.34 -21.70 6.22
N VAL A 60 10.41 -20.49 5.66
CA VAL A 60 9.37 -19.46 5.76
C VAL A 60 8.96 -19.00 4.36
N THR A 61 7.67 -18.89 4.12
CA THR A 61 7.07 -18.28 2.94
C THR A 61 6.45 -16.94 3.32
N LEU A 62 6.99 -15.87 2.75
CA LEU A 62 6.55 -14.50 2.97
C LEU A 62 5.84 -13.95 1.72
N VAL A 63 4.64 -13.41 1.87
CA VAL A 63 3.93 -12.69 0.79
C VAL A 63 4.01 -11.18 1.02
N VAL A 64 4.53 -10.46 0.03
CA VAL A 64 4.73 -8.99 0.05
C VAL A 64 4.31 -8.37 -1.28
N ASP A 65 4.14 -7.05 -1.28
CA ASP A 65 3.82 -6.28 -2.48
C ASP A 65 5.07 -5.64 -3.12
N GLY A 66 4.87 -4.71 -4.05
CA GLY A 66 5.95 -3.97 -4.70
C GLY A 66 6.71 -2.97 -3.81
N THR A 67 6.34 -2.80 -2.53
CA THR A 67 7.10 -1.96 -1.58
C THR A 67 8.36 -2.66 -1.05
N PHE A 68 8.45 -3.98 -1.23
CA PHE A 68 9.68 -4.76 -1.11
C PHE A 68 10.53 -4.57 -2.38
N ASN A 69 11.48 -3.64 -2.36
CA ASN A 69 12.12 -3.21 -3.61
C ASN A 69 13.03 -4.25 -4.28
N ALA A 70 13.65 -5.17 -3.52
CA ALA A 70 14.46 -6.24 -4.08
C ALA A 70 13.56 -7.26 -4.79
N SER A 71 13.30 -7.03 -6.07
CA SER A 71 12.56 -7.93 -6.97
C SER A 71 13.50 -8.95 -7.62
N VAL A 72 12.93 -9.90 -8.38
CA VAL A 72 13.71 -10.91 -9.11
C VAL A 72 14.78 -10.25 -10.01
N ASP A 73 14.46 -9.13 -10.64
CA ASP A 73 15.37 -8.37 -11.50
C ASP A 73 16.26 -7.38 -10.72
N ALA A 74 16.07 -7.30 -9.40
CA ALA A 74 16.81 -6.44 -8.48
C ALA A 74 17.36 -7.25 -7.30
N TYR A 75 18.08 -8.34 -7.62
CA TYR A 75 18.87 -9.14 -6.67
C TYR A 75 18.11 -9.69 -5.45
N GLN A 76 16.82 -10.03 -5.61
CA GLN A 76 16.06 -10.71 -4.55
C GLN A 76 16.69 -12.03 -4.11
N ASP A 77 17.30 -12.77 -5.05
CA ASP A 77 18.03 -14.00 -4.75
C ASP A 77 19.19 -13.76 -3.79
N LYS A 78 19.86 -12.62 -3.89
CA LYS A 78 20.96 -12.22 -3.00
C LYS A 78 20.49 -11.75 -1.64
N PHE A 79 19.33 -11.10 -1.59
CA PHE A 79 18.68 -10.83 -0.31
C PHE A 79 18.37 -12.14 0.41
N VAL A 80 17.73 -13.11 -0.28
CA VAL A 80 17.38 -14.41 0.29
C VAL A 80 18.63 -15.19 0.72
N GLU A 81 19.67 -15.26 -0.10
CA GLU A 81 20.94 -15.94 0.24
C GLU A 81 21.58 -15.40 1.53
N GLN A 82 21.62 -14.07 1.68
CA GLN A 82 22.19 -13.43 2.86
C GLN A 82 21.26 -13.54 4.08
N TRP A 83 19.95 -13.48 3.89
CA TRP A 83 18.96 -13.70 4.95
C TRP A 83 19.07 -15.14 5.49
N ASP A 84 19.07 -16.15 4.60
CA ASP A 84 19.17 -17.57 4.96
C ASP A 84 20.42 -17.82 5.81
N THR A 85 21.55 -17.23 5.41
CA THR A 85 22.82 -17.36 6.15
C THR A 85 22.73 -16.71 7.53
N ALA A 86 22.37 -15.42 7.59
CA ALA A 86 22.38 -14.66 8.83
C ALA A 86 21.35 -15.18 9.85
N VAL A 87 20.15 -15.55 9.40
CA VAL A 87 19.11 -16.10 10.28
C VAL A 87 19.45 -17.54 10.70
N SER A 88 20.03 -18.37 9.82
CA SER A 88 20.49 -19.71 10.24
C SER A 88 21.56 -19.64 11.34
N GLU A 89 22.47 -18.67 11.25
CA GLU A 89 23.47 -18.43 12.31
C GLU A 89 22.83 -17.94 13.62
N ALA A 90 21.85 -17.04 13.54
CA ALA A 90 21.13 -16.53 14.70
C ALA A 90 20.31 -17.61 15.42
N LEU A 91 19.67 -18.52 14.66
CA LEU A 91 18.86 -19.62 15.20
C LEU A 91 19.70 -20.84 15.59
N GLY A 92 20.90 -21.00 15.04
CA GLY A 92 21.76 -22.16 15.25
C GLY A 92 21.35 -23.41 14.47
N HIS A 93 20.43 -23.30 13.51
CA HIS A 93 20.06 -24.36 12.56
C HIS A 93 19.72 -23.76 11.19
N PRO A 94 19.77 -24.54 10.09
CA PRO A 94 19.41 -24.06 8.77
C PRO A 94 17.95 -23.65 8.67
N ILE A 95 17.69 -22.55 7.95
CA ILE A 95 16.36 -22.07 7.55
C ILE A 95 16.45 -21.45 6.15
N SER A 96 15.34 -21.47 5.41
CA SER A 96 15.24 -20.87 4.07
C SER A 96 14.05 -19.92 3.92
N LEU A 97 14.24 -18.78 3.26
CA LEU A 97 13.18 -17.83 2.95
C LEU A 97 12.69 -17.98 1.50
N ASN A 98 11.38 -18.02 1.33
CA ASN A 98 10.71 -17.95 0.05
C ASN A 98 9.84 -16.69 -0.01
N ILE A 99 10.17 -15.76 -0.90
CA ILE A 99 9.40 -14.54 -1.09
C ILE A 99 8.44 -14.70 -2.26
N GLN A 100 7.15 -14.53 -2.01
CA GLN A 100 6.12 -14.39 -3.02
C GLN A 100 5.76 -12.91 -3.16
N GLN A 101 6.31 -12.27 -4.17
CA GLN A 101 6.02 -10.87 -4.46
C GLN A 101 4.84 -10.76 -5.43
N LEU A 102 3.75 -10.14 -4.98
CA LEU A 102 2.59 -9.82 -5.82
C LEU A 102 2.69 -8.37 -6.31
N ASP A 103 2.03 -8.09 -7.43
CA ASP A 103 2.03 -6.72 -7.99
C ASP A 103 1.31 -5.75 -7.05
N HIS A 104 1.91 -4.57 -6.83
CA HIS A 104 1.42 -3.58 -5.88
C HIS A 104 -0.01 -3.11 -6.21
N SER A 105 -0.32 -2.90 -7.49
CA SER A 105 -1.64 -2.39 -7.90
C SER A 105 -2.77 -3.41 -7.76
N SER A 106 -2.42 -4.70 -7.70
CA SER A 106 -3.37 -5.82 -7.56
C SER A 106 -3.18 -6.63 -6.29
N TYR A 107 -2.46 -6.06 -5.31
CA TYR A 107 -2.05 -6.75 -4.10
C TYR A 107 -3.26 -7.21 -3.27
N VAL A 108 -4.21 -6.31 -3.04
CA VAL A 108 -5.42 -6.58 -2.24
C VAL A 108 -6.20 -7.78 -2.80
N ASP A 109 -6.45 -7.80 -4.11
CA ASP A 109 -7.12 -8.92 -4.78
C ASP A 109 -6.29 -10.21 -4.73
N GLY A 110 -4.96 -10.08 -4.80
CA GLY A 110 -4.02 -11.18 -4.67
C GLY A 110 -4.10 -11.88 -3.32
N VAL A 111 -4.07 -11.10 -2.24
CA VAL A 111 -4.27 -11.59 -0.88
C VAL A 111 -5.63 -12.26 -0.73
N GLY A 112 -6.70 -11.61 -1.21
CA GLY A 112 -8.05 -12.18 -1.15
C GLY A 112 -8.16 -13.54 -1.85
N ARG A 113 -7.45 -13.75 -2.97
CA ARG A 113 -7.38 -15.06 -3.65
C ARG A 113 -6.65 -16.13 -2.83
N LEU A 114 -5.53 -15.79 -2.20
CA LEU A 114 -4.77 -16.72 -1.34
C LEU A 114 -5.64 -17.18 -0.16
N PHE A 115 -6.35 -16.25 0.46
CA PHE A 115 -7.22 -16.55 1.59
C PHE A 115 -8.44 -17.37 1.18
N ALA A 116 -9.03 -17.09 0.01
CA ALA A 116 -10.15 -17.85 -0.53
C ALA A 116 -9.78 -19.28 -0.96
N SER A 117 -8.53 -19.53 -1.40
CA SER A 117 -8.07 -20.86 -1.79
C SER A 117 -7.59 -21.71 -0.61
N GLY A 118 -7.26 -21.09 0.53
CA GLY A 118 -6.61 -21.74 1.66
C GLY A 118 -5.12 -21.99 1.45
N ASP A 119 -4.52 -21.38 0.42
CA ASP A 119 -3.08 -21.46 0.14
C ASP A 119 -2.33 -20.40 0.98
N TYR A 120 -2.42 -20.52 2.29
CA TYR A 120 -1.86 -19.52 3.21
C TYR A 120 -0.32 -19.52 3.18
N PRO A 121 0.34 -18.35 3.15
CA PRO A 121 1.77 -18.23 3.44
C PRO A 121 2.04 -18.37 4.95
N ASP A 122 3.31 -18.38 5.34
CA ASP A 122 3.69 -18.35 6.76
C ASP A 122 3.58 -16.91 7.32
N VAL A 123 3.99 -15.92 6.52
CA VAL A 123 3.91 -14.48 6.84
C VAL A 123 3.30 -13.72 5.67
N ILE A 124 2.47 -12.72 5.95
CA ILE A 124 1.84 -11.88 4.93
C ILE A 124 1.81 -10.40 5.33
N LEU A 125 2.11 -9.52 4.38
CA LEU A 125 1.89 -8.08 4.55
C LEU A 125 0.41 -7.75 4.29
N LEU A 126 -0.23 -7.01 5.20
CA LEU A 126 -1.61 -6.56 5.06
C LEU A 126 -1.68 -5.03 5.19
N ASN A 127 -2.49 -4.38 4.37
CA ASN A 127 -2.86 -2.98 4.64
C ASN A 127 -3.84 -2.92 5.84
N ALA A 128 -4.09 -1.73 6.37
CA ALA A 128 -4.89 -1.55 7.58
C ALA A 128 -6.30 -2.13 7.48
N GLY A 129 -6.97 -1.97 6.33
CA GLY A 129 -8.30 -2.54 6.09
C GLY A 129 -8.30 -4.07 6.09
N GLN A 130 -7.37 -4.69 5.35
CA GLN A 130 -7.23 -6.16 5.30
C GLN A 130 -6.83 -6.73 6.66
N TYR A 131 -5.95 -6.05 7.38
CA TYR A 131 -5.54 -6.45 8.72
C TYR A 131 -6.73 -6.42 9.69
N ALA A 132 -7.50 -5.34 9.68
CA ALA A 132 -8.68 -5.22 10.51
C ALA A 132 -9.73 -6.29 10.17
N GLU A 133 -9.90 -6.62 8.89
CA GLU A 133 -10.77 -7.71 8.41
C GLU A 133 -10.28 -9.08 8.89
N TYR A 134 -9.04 -9.45 8.59
CA TYR A 134 -8.55 -10.81 8.83
C TYR A 134 -8.25 -11.11 10.29
N ALA A 135 -7.91 -10.11 11.12
CA ALA A 135 -7.70 -10.30 12.56
C ALA A 135 -8.92 -10.91 13.27
N LYS A 136 -10.14 -10.64 12.78
CA LYS A 136 -11.39 -11.16 13.38
C LYS A 136 -11.74 -12.59 12.96
N THR A 137 -11.08 -13.11 11.93
CA THR A 137 -11.39 -14.42 11.35
C THR A 137 -10.76 -15.59 12.11
N GLY A 138 -9.77 -15.32 12.96
CA GLY A 138 -8.93 -16.34 13.59
C GLY A 138 -7.84 -16.91 12.66
N LEU A 139 -7.63 -16.33 11.48
CA LEU A 139 -6.54 -16.72 10.56
C LEU A 139 -5.19 -16.10 10.93
N LEU A 140 -5.19 -15.01 11.69
CA LEU A 140 -3.96 -14.33 12.11
C LEU A 140 -3.62 -14.75 13.53
N TRP A 141 -2.36 -15.08 13.78
CA TRP A 141 -1.89 -15.46 15.10
C TRP A 141 -1.92 -14.28 16.09
N ASP A 142 -2.44 -14.51 17.30
CA ASP A 142 -2.38 -13.54 18.40
C ASP A 142 -0.96 -13.51 18.98
N MET A 143 -0.11 -12.69 18.36
CA MET A 143 1.30 -12.52 18.76
C MET A 143 1.48 -11.59 19.97
N THR A 144 0.43 -11.25 20.72
CA THR A 144 0.51 -10.28 21.83
C THR A 144 1.60 -10.64 22.83
N ALA A 145 1.64 -11.89 23.29
CA ALA A 145 2.63 -12.33 24.28
C ALA A 145 4.05 -12.31 23.70
N ALA A 146 4.22 -12.74 22.45
CA ALA A 146 5.52 -12.71 21.77
C ALA A 146 6.03 -11.27 21.61
N TYR A 147 5.17 -10.37 21.12
CA TYR A 147 5.48 -8.95 20.92
C TYR A 147 5.83 -8.23 22.23
N ASP A 148 5.04 -8.42 23.29
CA ASP A 148 5.25 -7.77 24.59
C ASP A 148 6.57 -8.22 25.26
N ASN A 149 7.07 -9.40 24.91
CA ASN A 149 8.33 -9.96 25.44
C ASN A 149 9.49 -9.94 24.45
N ALA A 150 9.30 -9.35 23.26
CA ALA A 150 10.29 -9.37 22.20
C ALA A 150 11.56 -8.59 22.58
N LYS A 151 12.73 -9.07 22.16
CA LYS A 151 14.03 -8.46 22.51
C LYS A 151 14.18 -7.08 21.86
N PHE A 152 13.65 -6.91 20.65
CA PHE A 152 13.71 -5.64 19.94
C PHE A 152 12.96 -4.49 20.62
N GLN A 153 12.09 -4.78 21.60
CA GLN A 153 11.43 -3.76 22.42
C GLN A 153 12.45 -2.86 23.13
N SER A 154 13.63 -3.38 23.45
CA SER A 154 14.65 -2.65 24.21
C SER A 154 15.31 -1.50 23.44
N HIS A 155 15.23 -1.50 22.11
CA HIS A 155 15.80 -0.46 21.24
C HIS A 155 14.80 0.10 20.22
N MET A 156 13.51 -0.15 20.44
CA MET A 156 12.43 0.47 19.67
C MET A 156 12.37 1.98 19.94
N VAL A 157 12.32 2.76 18.86
CA VAL A 157 12.28 4.23 18.89
C VAL A 157 10.90 4.80 18.59
N LEU A 158 9.99 4.01 18.01
CA LEU A 158 8.61 4.40 17.68
C LEU A 158 7.57 3.37 18.17
N PRO A 159 7.43 3.16 19.50
CA PRO A 159 6.50 2.16 20.05
C PRO A 159 5.03 2.42 19.68
N ALA A 160 4.63 3.68 19.60
CA ALA A 160 3.27 4.10 19.26
C ALA A 160 2.76 3.52 17.93
N VAL A 161 3.65 3.24 16.97
CA VAL A 161 3.28 2.63 15.68
C VAL A 161 2.58 1.30 15.87
N ASN A 162 3.13 0.43 16.73
CA ASN A 162 2.57 -0.90 16.94
C ASN A 162 1.52 -0.92 18.05
N GLU A 163 1.52 0.06 18.96
CA GLU A 163 0.41 0.28 19.90
C GLU A 163 -0.88 0.65 19.14
N ASN A 164 -0.78 1.48 18.09
CA ASN A 164 -1.93 1.97 17.32
C ASN A 164 -2.56 0.92 16.40
N VAL A 165 -1.85 -0.16 16.05
CA VAL A 165 -2.39 -1.26 15.22
C VAL A 165 -2.93 -2.42 16.06
N ARG A 166 -3.14 -2.24 17.37
CA ARG A 166 -3.83 -3.25 18.17
C ARG A 166 -5.32 -3.25 17.87
N ILE A 167 -5.89 -4.45 17.80
CA ILE A 167 -7.33 -4.66 17.62
C ILE A 167 -7.85 -5.31 18.90
N ASP A 168 -8.79 -4.66 19.57
CA ASP A 168 -9.36 -5.11 20.86
C ASP A 168 -8.28 -5.41 21.92
N GLY A 169 -7.20 -4.62 21.92
CA GLY A 169 -6.05 -4.76 22.83
C GLY A 169 -5.03 -5.85 22.45
N ARG A 170 -5.29 -6.59 21.37
CA ARG A 170 -4.43 -7.69 20.88
C ARG A 170 -3.58 -7.26 19.70
N GLN A 171 -2.41 -7.89 19.58
CA GLN A 171 -1.47 -7.72 18.48
C GLN A 171 -1.59 -8.91 17.53
N TYR A 172 -2.03 -8.68 16.30
CA TYR A 172 -2.14 -9.71 15.25
C TYR A 172 -1.15 -9.50 14.09
N GLY A 173 -0.47 -8.36 14.09
CA GLY A 173 0.49 -7.99 13.07
C GLY A 173 1.47 -6.95 13.58
N LEU A 174 2.59 -6.81 12.89
CA LEU A 174 3.67 -5.92 13.27
C LEU A 174 4.03 -5.00 12.10
N SER A 175 3.96 -3.69 12.35
CA SER A 175 4.42 -2.68 11.41
C SER A 175 5.91 -2.44 11.57
N THR A 176 6.61 -2.23 10.44
CA THR A 176 8.05 -1.95 10.40
C THR A 176 8.38 -0.46 10.52
N GLY A 177 7.40 0.44 10.37
CA GLY A 177 7.61 1.88 10.42
C GLY A 177 6.34 2.71 10.40
N LEU A 178 6.47 4.04 10.40
CA LEU A 178 5.32 4.96 10.26
C LEU A 178 4.58 4.71 8.95
N GLY A 179 3.25 4.84 8.98
CA GLY A 179 2.43 4.66 7.79
C GLY A 179 2.68 5.77 6.76
N GLY A 180 2.99 6.97 7.26
CA GLY A 180 3.30 8.14 6.46
C GLY A 180 2.06 8.72 5.79
N GLY A 181 2.25 9.70 4.92
CA GLY A 181 1.13 10.30 4.21
C GLY A 181 1.59 11.10 3.01
N CYS A 182 0.62 11.71 2.34
CA CYS A 182 0.90 12.59 1.22
C CYS A 182 0.91 14.06 1.66
N ILE A 183 1.73 14.87 1.01
CA ILE A 183 1.71 16.34 1.09
C ILE A 183 1.56 16.91 -0.31
N THR A 184 1.11 18.16 -0.41
CA THR A 184 0.98 18.83 -1.70
C THR A 184 2.27 19.54 -2.09
N TYR A 185 2.90 19.04 -3.14
CA TYR A 185 4.00 19.67 -3.84
C TYR A 185 3.47 20.62 -4.91
N VAL A 186 4.13 21.75 -5.10
CA VAL A 186 3.80 22.72 -6.15
C VAL A 186 5.08 23.09 -6.90
N LYS A 187 5.01 23.10 -8.24
CA LYS A 187 6.15 23.54 -9.07
C LYS A 187 6.46 25.01 -8.77
N GLN A 188 7.65 25.29 -8.22
CA GLN A 188 8.05 26.65 -7.87
C GLN A 188 8.11 27.55 -9.10
N ALA A 189 8.63 27.05 -10.22
CA ALA A 189 8.66 27.79 -11.48
C ALA A 189 7.27 28.21 -11.96
N TRP A 190 6.23 27.43 -11.68
CA TRP A 190 4.86 27.77 -12.07
C TRP A 190 4.26 28.82 -11.13
N LEU A 191 4.52 28.75 -9.83
CA LEU A 191 4.16 29.81 -8.87
C LEU A 191 4.77 31.15 -9.30
N ASP A 192 6.06 31.14 -9.65
CA ASP A 192 6.78 32.33 -10.10
C ASP A 192 6.20 32.89 -11.41
N ALA A 193 5.84 32.03 -12.36
CA ALA A 193 5.27 32.42 -13.65
C ALA A 193 3.91 33.12 -13.51
N VAL A 194 3.06 32.66 -12.58
CA VAL A 194 1.73 33.24 -12.33
C VAL A 194 1.74 34.31 -11.23
N GLY A 195 2.91 34.62 -10.66
CA GLY A 195 3.09 35.67 -9.65
C GLY A 195 2.47 35.34 -8.29
N MET A 196 2.39 34.06 -7.94
CA MET A 196 1.87 33.56 -6.67
C MET A 196 3.00 33.00 -5.79
N LYS A 197 2.71 32.81 -4.51
CA LYS A 197 3.65 32.23 -3.56
C LYS A 197 2.96 31.18 -2.70
N ALA A 198 3.68 30.12 -2.33
CA ALA A 198 3.13 29.03 -1.56
C ALA A 198 2.63 29.49 -0.18
N GLU A 199 3.33 30.42 0.47
CA GLU A 199 2.94 30.96 1.79
C GLU A 199 1.64 31.77 1.79
N ASP A 200 1.17 32.22 0.62
CA ASP A 200 -0.07 32.98 0.48
C ASP A 200 -1.29 32.04 0.28
N ILE A 201 -1.05 30.74 0.08
CA ILE A 201 -2.11 29.74 -0.13
C ILE A 201 -2.48 29.13 1.21
N THR A 202 -3.54 29.67 1.82
CA THR A 202 -3.89 29.41 3.23
C THR A 202 -5.31 28.91 3.44
N ASP A 203 -6.14 28.97 2.40
CA ASP A 203 -7.56 28.60 2.43
C ASP A 203 -8.00 28.03 1.08
N TRP A 204 -9.23 27.53 1.01
CA TRP A 204 -9.78 26.97 -0.22
C TRP A 204 -9.78 27.96 -1.39
N ASP A 205 -10.12 29.23 -1.15
CA ASP A 205 -10.22 30.24 -2.20
C ASP A 205 -8.87 30.54 -2.84
N SER A 206 -7.83 30.72 -2.02
CA SER A 206 -6.45 30.92 -2.49
C SER A 206 -5.91 29.67 -3.18
N TYR A 207 -6.19 28.47 -2.66
CA TYR A 207 -5.80 27.21 -3.30
C TYR A 207 -6.46 27.04 -4.67
N TYR A 208 -7.77 27.25 -4.77
CA TYR A 208 -8.48 27.14 -6.03
C TYR A 208 -8.03 28.20 -7.04
N ALA A 209 -7.75 29.43 -6.58
CA ALA A 209 -7.19 30.49 -7.43
C ALA A 209 -5.81 30.11 -8.00
N MET A 210 -4.95 29.45 -7.22
CA MET A 210 -3.67 28.93 -7.69
C MET A 210 -3.85 27.87 -8.78
N LEU A 211 -4.72 26.88 -8.55
CA LEU A 211 -4.99 25.84 -9.55
C LEU A 211 -5.54 26.43 -10.86
N LYS A 212 -6.45 27.41 -10.75
CA LYS A 212 -6.97 28.16 -11.89
C LYS A 212 -5.88 28.94 -12.61
N ALA A 213 -4.97 29.60 -11.89
CA ALA A 213 -3.87 30.34 -12.50
C ALA A 213 -2.95 29.41 -13.32
N PHE A 214 -2.63 28.23 -12.80
CA PHE A 214 -1.87 27.23 -13.55
C PHE A 214 -2.57 26.74 -14.80
N THR A 215 -3.90 26.71 -14.79
CA THR A 215 -4.69 26.30 -15.97
C THR A 215 -4.77 27.45 -17.00
N GLU A 216 -5.02 28.68 -16.55
CA GLU A 216 -5.44 29.78 -17.44
C GLU A 216 -4.30 30.73 -17.86
N GLN A 217 -3.15 30.71 -17.17
CA GLN A 217 -2.09 31.73 -17.32
C GLN A 217 -0.78 31.22 -17.95
N ASP A 218 -0.81 30.07 -18.65
CA ASP A 218 0.33 29.56 -19.45
C ASP A 218 1.64 29.43 -18.63
N PRO A 219 1.63 28.71 -17.48
CA PRO A 219 2.79 28.64 -16.59
C PRO A 219 3.99 27.91 -17.20
N ASP A 220 3.80 27.10 -18.24
CA ASP A 220 4.87 26.46 -19.01
C ASP A 220 5.37 27.32 -20.19
N GLY A 221 4.70 28.44 -20.48
CA GLY A 221 5.15 29.48 -21.42
C GLY A 221 5.08 29.07 -22.89
N ASN A 222 4.25 28.10 -23.23
CA ASN A 222 4.13 27.56 -24.59
C ASN A 222 3.13 28.34 -25.47
N GLY A 223 2.36 29.25 -24.86
CA GLY A 223 1.37 30.10 -25.51
C GLY A 223 0.01 29.42 -25.74
N LYS A 224 -0.27 28.29 -25.09
CA LYS A 224 -1.52 27.54 -25.19
C LYS A 224 -2.09 27.29 -23.79
N ASN A 225 -3.40 27.14 -23.74
CA ASN A 225 -4.09 26.68 -22.54
C ASN A 225 -4.22 25.16 -22.62
N ASP A 226 -3.13 24.46 -22.27
CA ASP A 226 -3.05 22.99 -22.25
C ASP A 226 -2.44 22.44 -20.96
N THR A 227 -2.32 23.25 -19.91
CA THR A 227 -1.86 22.84 -18.59
C THR A 227 -3.03 22.75 -17.62
N TYR A 228 -2.87 21.94 -16.57
CA TYR A 228 -3.88 21.73 -15.53
C TYR A 228 -3.41 22.27 -14.18
N GLY A 229 -4.36 22.60 -13.30
CA GLY A 229 -4.04 22.92 -11.92
C GLY A 229 -3.50 21.70 -11.16
N VAL A 230 -4.19 20.56 -11.31
CA VAL A 230 -3.92 19.34 -10.54
C VAL A 230 -4.26 18.09 -11.36
N ALA A 231 -3.54 17.01 -11.10
CA ALA A 231 -3.90 15.65 -11.52
C ALA A 231 -3.78 14.70 -10.32
N ALA A 232 -4.59 13.65 -10.31
CA ALA A 232 -4.61 12.67 -9.23
C ALA A 232 -4.89 11.25 -9.73
N ALA A 233 -4.54 10.26 -8.91
CA ALA A 233 -4.82 8.86 -9.17
C ALA A 233 -6.21 8.52 -8.62
N GLY A 234 -7.23 8.80 -9.43
CA GLY A 234 -8.63 8.74 -8.99
C GLY A 234 -9.05 9.93 -8.12
N PHE A 235 -10.36 10.05 -7.90
CA PHE A 235 -10.94 11.03 -6.97
C PHE A 235 -11.08 10.48 -5.55
N ILE A 236 -11.08 9.16 -5.42
CA ILE A 236 -11.05 8.37 -4.19
C ILE A 236 -10.05 7.23 -4.40
N GLY A 237 -9.13 7.04 -3.45
CA GLY A 237 -8.16 5.96 -3.44
C GLY A 237 -8.79 4.59 -3.13
N SER A 238 -8.09 3.51 -3.49
CA SER A 238 -8.53 2.14 -3.21
C SER A 238 -8.20 1.65 -1.80
N GLU A 239 -7.40 2.41 -1.05
CA GLU A 239 -6.99 2.11 0.32
C GLU A 239 -7.12 3.36 1.21
N ALA A 240 -7.24 3.15 2.53
CA ALA A 240 -7.21 4.23 3.50
C ALA A 240 -5.89 5.02 3.37
N PRO A 241 -5.95 6.36 3.41
CA PRO A 241 -7.05 7.18 3.90
C PRO A 241 -8.02 7.65 2.81
N TYR A 242 -8.02 7.04 1.62
CA TYR A 242 -8.95 7.28 0.50
C TYR A 242 -8.92 8.67 -0.16
N THR A 243 -8.51 9.73 0.54
CA THR A 243 -8.56 11.13 0.06
C THR A 243 -7.17 11.75 -0.12
N ASN A 244 -6.10 11.01 0.19
CA ASN A 244 -4.72 11.49 0.22
C ASN A 244 -4.21 12.14 -1.06
N TYR A 245 -4.79 11.88 -2.23
CA TYR A 245 -4.38 12.50 -3.50
C TYR A 245 -5.07 13.83 -3.81
N LEU A 246 -6.20 14.14 -3.15
CA LEU A 246 -6.95 15.38 -3.34
C LEU A 246 -7.46 15.96 -2.00
N PRO A 247 -6.65 16.02 -0.93
CA PRO A 247 -7.15 16.32 0.40
C PRO A 247 -7.72 17.73 0.52
N GLN A 248 -7.27 18.72 -0.27
CA GLN A 248 -7.85 20.07 -0.28
C GLN A 248 -9.29 20.10 -0.82
N PHE A 249 -9.64 19.20 -1.73
CA PHE A 249 -11.00 19.07 -2.24
C PHE A 249 -11.91 18.37 -1.22
N TRP A 250 -11.38 17.37 -0.55
CA TRP A 250 -12.07 16.63 0.49
C TRP A 250 -12.18 17.43 1.80
N GLN A 251 -11.21 18.31 2.06
CA GLN A 251 -11.00 19.02 3.32
C GLN A 251 -10.88 17.99 4.45
N ASN A 252 -11.93 17.80 5.26
CA ASN A 252 -11.99 16.75 6.29
C ASN A 252 -13.07 15.69 6.01
N ALA A 253 -13.75 15.74 4.85
CA ALA A 253 -14.72 14.72 4.46
C ALA A 253 -14.00 13.38 4.24
N TYR A 254 -14.51 12.32 4.87
CA TYR A 254 -13.93 10.98 4.80
C TYR A 254 -14.90 10.00 4.13
N PRO A 255 -14.65 9.54 2.90
CA PRO A 255 -15.60 8.76 2.10
C PRO A 255 -15.64 7.26 2.49
N SER A 256 -15.59 6.97 3.78
CA SER A 256 -15.67 5.63 4.35
C SER A 256 -16.43 5.66 5.67
N PHE A 257 -16.67 4.48 6.26
CA PHE A 257 -17.15 4.40 7.63
C PHE A 257 -16.13 5.09 8.55
N THR A 258 -16.62 5.98 9.40
CA THR A 258 -15.83 6.76 10.35
C THR A 258 -16.67 7.01 11.60
N TYR A 259 -16.12 7.65 12.63
CA TYR A 259 -16.78 7.83 13.92
C TYR A 259 -16.75 9.29 14.39
N ASP A 260 -17.71 9.65 15.23
CA ASP A 260 -17.77 10.97 15.86
C ASP A 260 -16.82 11.07 17.07
N GLU A 261 -16.79 12.23 17.72
CA GLU A 261 -15.97 12.47 18.92
C GLU A 261 -16.30 11.53 20.11
N ASN A 262 -17.46 10.86 20.08
CA ASN A 262 -17.89 9.89 21.09
C ASN A 262 -17.57 8.44 20.68
N GLY A 263 -16.96 8.22 19.51
CA GLY A 263 -16.67 6.89 18.98
C GLY A 263 -17.86 6.21 18.30
N VAL A 264 -18.95 6.94 18.01
CA VAL A 264 -20.12 6.37 17.33
C VAL A 264 -19.87 6.36 15.82
N TRP A 265 -19.84 5.17 15.23
CA TRP A 265 -19.64 4.97 13.80
C TRP A 265 -20.84 5.42 12.96
N TYR A 266 -20.55 6.04 11.83
CA TYR A 266 -21.50 6.46 10.80
C TYR A 266 -20.90 6.29 9.39
N ASP A 267 -21.76 6.36 8.35
CA ASP A 267 -21.30 6.34 6.95
C ASP A 267 -20.82 7.73 6.54
N GLY A 268 -19.50 7.94 6.53
CA GLY A 268 -18.88 9.21 6.14
C GLY A 268 -19.11 9.60 4.68
N PHE A 269 -19.46 8.66 3.81
CA PHE A 269 -19.83 8.99 2.43
C PHE A 269 -21.22 9.64 2.35
N ASN A 270 -22.13 9.29 3.25
CA ASN A 270 -23.48 9.84 3.31
C ASN A 270 -23.59 11.08 4.22
N THR A 271 -22.72 12.06 3.99
CA THR A 271 -22.59 13.29 4.80
C THR A 271 -22.72 14.54 3.95
N GLN A 272 -22.98 15.69 4.59
CA GLN A 272 -23.01 16.98 3.88
C GLN A 272 -21.60 17.36 3.42
N GLU A 273 -20.60 17.07 4.23
CA GLU A 273 -19.19 17.30 3.98
C GLU A 273 -18.74 16.57 2.70
N THR A 274 -19.16 15.31 2.51
CA THR A 274 -18.90 14.57 1.26
C THR A 274 -19.64 15.19 0.07
N LYS A 275 -20.89 15.64 0.22
CA LYS A 275 -21.61 16.35 -0.86
C LYS A 275 -20.87 17.62 -1.29
N ASP A 276 -20.39 18.40 -0.33
CA ASP A 276 -19.65 19.64 -0.58
C ASP A 276 -18.32 19.35 -1.27
N ALA A 277 -17.62 18.27 -0.88
CA ALA A 277 -16.41 17.81 -1.56
C ALA A 277 -16.68 17.41 -3.03
N LEU A 278 -17.76 16.66 -3.28
CA LEU A 278 -18.18 16.29 -4.63
C LEU A 278 -18.51 17.51 -5.50
N LEU A 279 -19.12 18.55 -4.92
CA LEU A 279 -19.40 19.81 -5.63
C LEU A 279 -18.13 20.60 -5.94
N ARG A 280 -17.15 20.63 -5.03
CA ARG A 280 -15.82 21.21 -5.30
C ARG A 280 -15.11 20.48 -6.45
N LEU A 281 -15.12 19.15 -6.42
CA LEU A 281 -14.57 18.32 -7.50
C LEU A 281 -15.30 18.55 -8.82
N GLN A 282 -16.64 18.59 -8.81
CA GLN A 282 -17.46 18.89 -9.99
C GLN A 282 -17.10 20.24 -10.61
N GLN A 283 -17.00 21.30 -9.79
CA GLN A 283 -16.65 22.64 -10.26
C GLN A 283 -15.26 22.65 -10.90
N ALA A 284 -14.28 22.02 -10.27
CA ALA A 284 -12.91 21.98 -10.77
C ALA A 284 -12.76 21.13 -12.04
N TYR A 285 -13.53 20.05 -12.18
CA TYR A 285 -13.60 19.26 -13.41
C TYR A 285 -14.25 20.07 -14.54
N ALA A 286 -15.34 20.78 -14.25
CA ALA A 286 -16.04 21.62 -15.23
C ALA A 286 -15.21 22.82 -15.69
N ASP A 287 -14.41 23.40 -14.80
CA ASP A 287 -13.48 24.50 -15.11
C ASP A 287 -12.20 24.01 -15.84
N GLY A 288 -12.01 22.70 -16.01
CA GLY A 288 -10.80 22.14 -16.61
C GLY A 288 -9.56 22.26 -15.72
N VAL A 289 -9.74 22.51 -14.43
CA VAL A 289 -8.65 22.67 -13.45
C VAL A 289 -8.06 21.31 -13.08
N ILE A 290 -8.92 20.30 -12.96
CA ILE A 290 -8.47 18.92 -12.79
C ILE A 290 -8.27 18.29 -14.16
N ASP A 291 -7.14 17.62 -14.34
CA ASP A 291 -6.88 16.80 -15.50
C ASP A 291 -8.01 15.76 -15.71
N PRO A 292 -8.71 15.77 -16.85
CA PRO A 292 -9.88 14.94 -17.09
C PRO A 292 -9.57 13.44 -17.07
N GLU A 293 -8.31 13.05 -17.24
CA GLU A 293 -7.85 11.65 -17.18
C GLU A 293 -7.71 11.14 -15.73
N SER A 294 -7.78 12.02 -14.73
CA SER A 294 -7.53 11.69 -13.30
C SER A 294 -8.39 10.54 -12.79
N LEU A 295 -9.64 10.41 -13.26
CA LEU A 295 -10.53 9.33 -12.85
C LEU A 295 -9.94 7.93 -13.12
N THR A 296 -9.15 7.79 -14.19
CA THR A 296 -8.65 6.50 -14.67
C THR A 296 -7.14 6.33 -14.53
N MET A 297 -6.42 7.38 -14.15
CA MET A 297 -4.98 7.32 -13.94
C MET A 297 -4.63 6.52 -12.69
N GLY A 298 -3.63 5.65 -12.80
CA GLY A 298 -2.92 5.10 -11.65
C GLY A 298 -1.86 6.07 -11.15
N THR A 299 -1.31 5.81 -9.95
CA THR A 299 -0.25 6.65 -9.37
C THR A 299 0.97 6.79 -10.30
N LYS A 300 1.29 5.75 -11.07
CA LYS A 300 2.38 5.78 -12.05
C LYS A 300 2.13 6.79 -13.16
N ASP A 301 0.93 6.81 -13.72
CA ASP A 301 0.57 7.69 -14.84
C ASP A 301 0.70 9.17 -14.42
N VAL A 302 0.18 9.50 -13.24
CA VAL A 302 0.26 10.85 -12.66
C VAL A 302 1.71 11.29 -12.45
N ARG A 303 2.54 10.40 -11.91
CA ARG A 303 3.97 10.64 -11.69
C ARG A 303 4.72 10.86 -13.00
N GLU A 304 4.51 9.99 -14.00
CA GLU A 304 5.16 10.10 -15.31
C GLU A 304 4.78 11.40 -16.03
N LYS A 305 3.53 11.83 -15.87
CA LYS A 305 3.03 13.11 -16.39
C LYS A 305 3.68 14.30 -15.68
N TRP A 306 3.81 14.27 -14.35
CA TRP A 306 4.40 15.35 -13.54
C TRP A 306 5.81 15.75 -14.01
N TRP A 307 6.66 14.77 -14.26
CA TRP A 307 8.07 14.98 -14.61
C TRP A 307 8.37 14.75 -16.10
N SER A 308 7.36 14.63 -16.96
CA SER A 308 7.55 14.51 -18.41
C SER A 308 8.38 15.67 -18.96
N SER A 309 9.27 15.43 -19.93
CA SER A 309 9.99 16.53 -20.58
C SER A 309 9.08 17.40 -21.46
N ASP A 310 7.95 16.85 -21.92
CA ASP A 310 6.85 17.62 -22.50
C ASP A 310 5.92 18.08 -21.39
N GLN A 311 5.90 19.40 -21.14
CA GLN A 311 5.02 20.01 -20.16
C GLN A 311 3.63 20.37 -20.72
N SER A 312 3.40 20.19 -22.04
CA SER A 312 2.06 20.28 -22.63
C SER A 312 1.19 19.19 -22.02
N GLY A 313 0.04 19.53 -21.44
CA GLY A 313 -0.80 18.57 -20.71
C GLY A 313 -0.31 18.27 -19.28
N SER A 314 0.74 18.92 -18.78
CA SER A 314 1.23 18.77 -17.40
C SER A 314 0.36 19.52 -16.39
N PHE A 315 0.71 19.43 -15.11
CA PHE A 315 -0.05 20.03 -14.01
C PHE A 315 0.85 20.63 -12.92
N GLY A 316 0.31 21.61 -12.17
CA GLY A 316 1.11 22.47 -11.28
C GLY A 316 1.19 22.06 -9.82
N ALA A 317 0.13 21.43 -9.29
CA ALA A 317 0.05 20.94 -7.92
C ALA A 317 -0.11 19.41 -7.89
N PHE A 318 0.70 18.73 -7.07
CA PHE A 318 0.69 17.28 -6.94
C PHE A 318 0.70 16.87 -5.47
N THR A 319 -0.39 16.29 -4.99
CA THR A 319 -0.42 15.69 -3.66
C THR A 319 0.08 14.26 -3.73
N TYR A 320 1.23 14.01 -3.13
CA TYR A 320 1.87 12.71 -3.19
C TYR A 320 2.69 12.42 -1.93
N TRP A 321 3.15 11.18 -1.78
CA TRP A 321 3.88 10.71 -0.60
C TRP A 321 5.02 11.66 -0.19
N SER A 322 5.16 11.86 1.13
CA SER A 322 6.27 12.60 1.74
C SER A 322 7.58 11.80 1.78
N GLY A 323 8.61 12.33 2.43
CA GLY A 323 9.90 11.68 2.62
C GLY A 323 10.68 11.48 1.32
N TYR A 324 11.15 10.25 1.09
CA TYR A 324 11.96 9.87 -0.09
C TYR A 324 11.30 10.16 -1.44
N TRP A 325 9.98 10.31 -1.45
CA TRP A 325 9.27 10.71 -2.66
C TRP A 325 9.58 12.15 -3.09
N ASN A 326 9.94 13.04 -2.16
CA ASN A 326 10.47 14.35 -2.52
C ASN A 326 11.76 14.21 -3.36
N ASP A 327 12.71 13.37 -2.94
CA ASP A 327 13.91 13.09 -3.74
C ASP A 327 13.55 12.47 -5.09
N ASN A 328 12.57 11.55 -5.14
CA ASN A 328 12.13 10.94 -6.40
C ASN A 328 11.55 11.98 -7.37
N LEU A 329 10.71 12.89 -6.89
CA LEU A 329 10.13 13.95 -7.71
C LEU A 329 11.23 14.84 -8.28
N VAL A 330 12.12 15.36 -7.42
CA VAL A 330 13.24 16.22 -7.84
C VAL A 330 14.16 15.50 -8.83
N ASN A 331 14.61 14.28 -8.52
CA ASN A 331 15.54 13.54 -9.36
C ASN A 331 14.94 13.22 -10.75
N ASN A 332 13.66 12.86 -10.83
CA ASN A 332 13.02 12.56 -12.12
C ASN A 332 12.76 13.83 -12.94
N MET A 333 12.40 14.94 -12.30
CA MET A 333 12.30 16.25 -12.97
C MET A 333 13.65 16.67 -13.53
N ASP A 334 14.71 16.61 -12.71
CA ASP A 334 16.08 16.87 -13.14
C ASP A 334 16.46 15.96 -14.31
N LYS A 335 16.22 14.65 -14.20
CA LYS A 335 16.50 13.63 -15.25
C LYS A 335 15.80 13.93 -16.57
N ASN A 336 14.59 14.50 -16.53
CA ASN A 336 13.83 14.84 -17.74
C ASN A 336 14.02 16.29 -18.20
N GLY A 337 14.85 17.08 -17.50
CA GLY A 337 15.13 18.47 -17.87
C GLY A 337 13.98 19.43 -17.54
N VAL A 338 13.16 19.07 -16.55
CA VAL A 338 12.11 19.90 -15.98
C VAL A 338 12.66 20.61 -14.75
N ASP A 339 12.32 21.89 -14.55
CA ASP A 339 12.70 22.62 -13.34
C ASP A 339 12.19 21.87 -12.10
N SER A 340 13.11 21.45 -11.24
CA SER A 340 12.85 20.60 -10.08
C SER A 340 12.62 21.37 -8.78
N GLY A 341 12.48 22.71 -8.84
CA GLY A 341 12.11 23.52 -7.69
C GLY A 341 10.69 23.18 -7.24
N LEU A 342 10.56 22.66 -6.00
CA LEU A 342 9.28 22.30 -5.39
C LEU A 342 9.03 23.10 -4.13
N ALA A 343 7.88 23.76 -4.07
CA ALA A 343 7.30 24.23 -2.82
C ALA A 343 6.45 23.12 -2.18
N ARG A 344 6.34 23.13 -0.85
CA ARG A 344 5.43 22.29 -0.08
C ARG A 344 4.33 23.18 0.50
N LEU A 345 3.08 22.82 0.26
CA LEU A 345 1.92 23.58 0.71
C LEU A 345 1.52 23.13 2.12
N ALA A 346 1.43 24.06 3.06
CA ALA A 346 0.82 23.78 4.36
C ALA A 346 -0.68 23.41 4.17
N PRO A 347 -1.31 22.65 5.08
CA PRO A 347 -2.74 22.41 5.04
C PRO A 347 -3.50 23.74 4.97
N ILE A 348 -4.52 23.81 4.11
CA ILE A 348 -5.44 24.95 4.07
C ILE A 348 -6.28 24.99 5.35
N ALA A 349 -6.84 26.15 5.69
CA ALA A 349 -7.56 26.39 6.93
C ALA A 349 -8.76 25.44 7.17
N GLU A 350 -9.32 24.86 6.10
CA GLU A 350 -10.43 23.91 6.15
C GLU A 350 -9.99 22.46 6.44
N MET A 351 -8.68 22.20 6.51
CA MET A 351 -8.10 20.89 6.82
C MET A 351 -7.52 20.88 8.23
N ASP A 352 -7.70 19.78 8.95
CA ASP A 352 -7.04 19.57 10.25
C ASP A 352 -5.54 19.24 10.07
N GLY A 353 -5.19 18.66 8.92
CA GLY A 353 -3.85 18.30 8.53
C GLY A 353 -3.87 17.38 7.32
N TYR A 354 -2.68 17.00 6.84
CA TYR A 354 -2.54 15.83 5.97
C TYR A 354 -2.76 14.55 6.78
N LEU A 355 -3.24 13.49 6.14
CA LEU A 355 -3.53 12.24 6.86
C LEU A 355 -2.29 11.35 6.92
N ASN A 356 -1.87 11.04 8.15
CA ASN A 356 -0.96 9.95 8.47
C ASN A 356 -1.75 8.64 8.51
N ARG A 357 -1.51 7.77 7.53
CA ARG A 357 -2.24 6.51 7.44
C ARG A 357 -1.81 5.54 8.54
N GLU A 358 -2.69 4.61 8.85
CA GLU A 358 -2.32 3.40 9.58
C GLU A 358 -1.26 2.62 8.78
N SER A 359 -0.20 2.17 9.47
CA SER A 359 0.87 1.44 8.83
C SER A 359 0.42 0.06 8.37
N PRO A 360 0.85 -0.41 7.18
CA PRO A 360 0.78 -1.82 6.83
C PRO A 360 1.50 -2.70 7.85
N VAL A 361 1.00 -3.91 8.06
CA VAL A 361 1.51 -4.83 9.09
C VAL A 361 1.86 -6.19 8.49
N TYR A 362 2.97 -6.75 8.94
CA TYR A 362 3.31 -8.15 8.70
C TYR A 362 2.60 -9.02 9.72
N CYS A 363 1.84 -10.01 9.26
CA CYS A 363 1.06 -10.92 10.09
C CYS A 363 1.57 -12.35 9.91
N ILE A 364 1.55 -13.14 10.98
CA ILE A 364 1.84 -14.57 10.94
C ILE A 364 0.49 -15.30 10.82
N ILE A 365 0.41 -16.27 9.91
CA ILE A 365 -0.81 -17.10 9.77
C ILE A 365 -0.81 -18.18 10.85
N ASP A 366 -1.91 -18.23 11.60
CA ASP A 366 -2.23 -19.28 12.57
C ASP A 366 -2.63 -20.54 11.80
N ASP A 367 -1.93 -21.66 12.05
CA ASP A 367 -2.25 -22.93 11.40
C ASP A 367 -3.48 -23.65 12.00
N GLY A 368 -4.00 -23.13 13.12
CA GLY A 368 -5.23 -23.55 13.77
C GLY A 368 -5.13 -24.88 14.53
N ASP A 369 -3.92 -25.38 14.78
CA ASP A 369 -3.72 -26.64 15.52
C ASP A 369 -3.77 -26.47 17.06
N GLY A 370 -3.64 -25.22 17.53
CA GLY A 370 -3.69 -24.83 18.94
C GLY A 370 -2.35 -24.91 19.68
N ASP A 371 -1.23 -25.11 18.97
CA ASP A 371 0.14 -25.08 19.45
C ASP A 371 0.94 -23.96 18.76
N ASP A 372 1.12 -22.84 19.47
CA ASP A 372 1.82 -21.65 18.97
C ASP A 372 3.33 -21.85 18.72
N SER A 373 3.88 -23.06 18.89
CA SER A 373 5.32 -23.31 18.75
C SER A 373 5.85 -23.00 17.35
N ARG A 374 5.04 -23.22 16.30
CA ARG A 374 5.41 -22.88 14.92
C ARG A 374 5.42 -21.37 14.71
N GLU A 375 4.36 -20.69 15.14
CA GLU A 375 4.17 -19.25 14.99
C GLU A 375 5.23 -18.48 15.79
N GLN A 376 5.56 -18.96 16.99
CA GLN A 376 6.67 -18.42 17.78
C GLN A 376 8.02 -18.62 17.05
N ALA A 377 8.27 -19.78 16.45
CA ALA A 377 9.50 -19.98 15.66
C ALA A 377 9.56 -19.04 14.44
N ILE A 378 8.42 -18.75 13.80
CA ILE A 378 8.34 -17.76 12.71
C ILE A 378 8.61 -16.35 13.24
N PHE A 379 8.03 -15.98 14.39
CA PHE A 379 8.28 -14.70 15.05
C PHE A 379 9.76 -14.49 15.35
N ASP A 380 10.40 -15.50 15.92
CA ASP A 380 11.83 -15.48 16.27
C ASP A 380 12.70 -15.40 15.00
N ALA A 381 12.36 -16.16 13.97
CA ALA A 381 13.11 -16.18 12.72
C ALA A 381 12.96 -14.88 11.92
N VAL A 382 11.75 -14.30 11.89
CA VAL A 382 11.41 -13.17 11.03
C VAL A 382 11.47 -11.86 11.79
N PHE A 383 10.68 -11.68 12.86
CA PHE A 383 10.55 -10.38 13.52
C PHE A 383 11.69 -10.08 14.48
N GLU A 384 12.12 -11.03 15.31
CA GLU A 384 13.28 -10.78 16.19
C GLU A 384 14.56 -10.46 15.40
N THR A 385 14.78 -11.13 14.27
CA THR A 385 15.95 -10.84 13.42
C THR A 385 15.73 -9.60 12.56
N MET A 386 14.52 -9.33 12.07
CA MET A 386 14.22 -8.13 11.26
C MET A 386 14.54 -6.83 11.98
N PHE A 387 14.50 -6.83 13.32
CA PHE A 387 14.85 -5.69 14.16
C PHE A 387 16.06 -5.97 15.06
N ASP A 388 17.04 -6.74 14.58
CA ASP A 388 18.26 -7.05 15.34
C ASP A 388 19.22 -5.86 15.55
N GLY A 389 18.93 -4.69 14.95
CA GLY A 389 19.81 -3.52 14.96
C GLY A 389 21.06 -3.65 14.07
N GLY A 390 21.27 -4.83 13.47
CA GLY A 390 22.52 -5.25 12.87
C GLY A 390 22.34 -5.77 11.46
N THR A 391 22.86 -6.98 11.21
CA THR A 391 22.98 -7.55 9.87
C THR A 391 21.62 -7.78 9.22
N VAL A 392 20.70 -8.45 9.92
CA VAL A 392 19.42 -8.81 9.31
C VAL A 392 18.55 -7.58 9.12
N GLN A 393 18.49 -6.67 10.10
CA GLN A 393 17.78 -5.40 9.93
C GLN A 393 18.35 -4.59 8.75
N THR A 394 19.67 -4.55 8.56
CA THR A 394 20.31 -3.87 7.42
C THR A 394 19.87 -4.48 6.08
N LEU A 395 19.69 -5.80 6.00
CA LEU A 395 19.13 -6.46 4.82
C LEU A 395 17.71 -5.96 4.53
N TRP A 396 16.85 -5.88 5.56
CA TRP A 396 15.47 -5.41 5.40
C TRP A 396 15.39 -3.93 5.03
N VAL A 397 16.32 -3.10 5.52
CA VAL A 397 16.37 -1.65 5.25
C VAL A 397 17.01 -1.33 3.90
N TYR A 398 18.16 -1.92 3.57
CA TYR A 398 18.96 -1.53 2.39
C TYR A 398 19.13 -2.64 1.36
N GLY A 399 18.79 -3.90 1.66
CA GLY A 399 18.96 -5.04 0.77
C GLY A 399 20.31 -5.74 0.96
N ALA A 400 20.64 -6.65 0.03
CA ALA A 400 21.88 -7.42 0.08
C ALA A 400 23.16 -6.57 -0.04
N GLU A 401 24.11 -6.80 0.86
CA GLU A 401 25.46 -6.20 0.84
C GLU A 401 26.21 -6.62 -0.43
N GLY A 402 26.96 -5.68 -1.02
CA GLY A 402 27.69 -5.86 -2.27
C GLY A 402 26.83 -5.72 -3.53
N TYR A 403 25.50 -5.70 -3.39
CA TYR A 403 24.56 -5.56 -4.51
C TYR A 403 23.77 -4.25 -4.44
N HIS A 404 23.20 -3.95 -3.27
CA HIS A 404 22.37 -2.76 -3.05
C HIS A 404 23.09 -1.66 -2.28
N TRP A 405 24.00 -2.04 -1.39
CA TRP A 405 24.84 -1.14 -0.60
C TRP A 405 26.22 -1.79 -0.38
N SER A 406 27.19 -1.01 0.10
CA SER A 406 28.57 -1.45 0.32
C SER A 406 29.26 -0.56 1.35
N THR A 407 30.35 -1.07 1.94
CA THR A 407 31.32 -0.27 2.70
C THR A 407 32.73 -0.33 2.09
N GLU A 408 32.89 -1.01 0.96
CA GLU A 408 34.19 -1.17 0.31
C GLU A 408 34.61 0.11 -0.43
N ALA A 409 35.91 0.32 -0.60
CA ALA A 409 36.38 1.42 -1.44
C ALA A 409 36.00 1.20 -2.91
N GLU A 410 35.17 2.08 -3.47
CA GLU A 410 34.75 1.99 -4.87
C GLU A 410 34.36 3.35 -5.47
N THR A 411 34.32 3.38 -6.81
CA THR A 411 33.82 4.51 -7.57
C THR A 411 32.51 4.11 -8.24
N ILE A 412 31.45 4.87 -7.97
CA ILE A 412 30.14 4.67 -8.57
C ILE A 412 29.83 5.84 -9.50
N VAL A 413 29.34 5.53 -10.70
CA VAL A 413 28.94 6.54 -11.68
C VAL A 413 27.47 6.32 -12.01
N THR A 414 26.62 7.30 -11.68
CA THR A 414 25.22 7.29 -12.08
C THR A 414 25.05 8.03 -13.39
N GLY A 415 24.22 7.52 -14.30
CA GLY A 415 23.92 8.22 -15.56
C GLY A 415 25.13 8.33 -16.49
N GLU A 416 26.02 7.35 -16.46
CA GLU A 416 27.25 7.31 -17.25
C GLU A 416 26.98 7.57 -18.74
N GLY A 417 27.77 8.45 -19.35
CA GLY A 417 27.63 8.82 -20.76
C GLY A 417 26.47 9.77 -21.07
N THR A 418 25.82 10.33 -20.05
CA THR A 418 24.82 11.40 -20.19
C THR A 418 25.38 12.75 -19.72
N ASP A 419 24.68 13.83 -20.02
CA ASP A 419 24.96 15.16 -19.48
C ASP A 419 24.70 15.29 -17.97
N LYS A 420 24.12 14.25 -17.35
CA LYS A 420 23.75 14.16 -15.92
C LYS A 420 24.61 13.16 -15.15
N GLU A 421 25.74 12.78 -15.71
CA GLU A 421 26.72 11.91 -15.06
C GLU A 421 27.14 12.47 -13.70
N LYS A 422 27.05 11.66 -12.64
CA LYS A 422 27.57 11.98 -11.31
C LYS A 422 28.50 10.87 -10.85
N THR A 423 29.68 11.26 -10.40
CA THR A 423 30.70 10.34 -9.86
C THR A 423 30.75 10.45 -8.35
N TYR A 424 30.67 9.30 -7.69
CA TYR A 424 30.80 9.13 -6.26
C TYR A 424 32.05 8.32 -5.98
N GLU A 425 32.91 8.81 -5.07
CA GLU A 425 34.12 8.11 -4.63
C GLU A 425 33.98 7.80 -3.14
N TYR A 426 33.93 6.51 -2.81
CA TYR A 426 33.76 6.03 -1.45
C TYR A 426 35.06 5.40 -0.93
N LYS A 427 35.31 5.59 0.36
CA LYS A 427 36.47 4.99 1.03
C LYS A 427 36.09 3.66 1.69
N ASP A 428 37.11 2.87 1.97
CA ASP A 428 36.94 1.66 2.76
C ASP A 428 36.39 1.99 4.16
N GLY A 429 35.34 1.27 4.55
CA GLY A 429 34.54 1.49 5.76
C GLY A 429 33.44 2.56 5.64
N GLU A 430 33.28 3.22 4.49
CA GLU A 430 32.25 4.25 4.27
C GLU A 430 30.97 3.60 3.73
N PHE A 431 29.89 3.60 4.53
CA PHE A 431 28.59 3.12 4.07
C PHE A 431 28.08 3.96 2.89
N HIS A 432 27.66 3.27 1.83
CA HIS A 432 27.04 3.91 0.69
C HIS A 432 26.11 2.96 -0.06
N LEU A 433 25.17 3.56 -0.78
CA LEU A 433 24.24 2.86 -1.65
C LEU A 433 24.87 2.63 -3.03
N ARG A 434 24.59 1.48 -3.63
CA ARG A 434 25.06 1.12 -4.97
C ARG A 434 24.06 1.54 -6.05
N LEU A 435 24.40 1.34 -7.32
CA LEU A 435 23.48 1.62 -8.43
C LEU A 435 22.19 0.83 -8.29
N ASN A 436 21.06 1.47 -8.59
CA ASN A 436 19.80 0.78 -8.68
C ASN A 436 19.81 -0.12 -9.94
N PRO A 437 19.64 -1.45 -9.80
CA PRO A 437 19.69 -2.36 -10.94
C PRO A 437 18.57 -2.12 -11.96
N SER A 438 17.42 -1.58 -11.52
CA SER A 438 16.30 -1.23 -12.38
C SER A 438 16.41 0.17 -12.99
N ASP A 439 17.24 1.04 -12.42
CA ASP A 439 17.52 2.38 -12.96
C ASP A 439 18.97 2.82 -12.66
N PRO A 440 19.93 2.49 -13.54
CA PRO A 440 21.35 2.85 -13.35
C PRO A 440 21.64 4.37 -13.36
N SER A 441 20.64 5.22 -13.62
CA SER A 441 20.77 6.66 -13.44
C SER A 441 20.61 7.12 -11.99
N ALA A 442 20.28 6.22 -11.07
CA ALA A 442 20.10 6.50 -9.67
C ALA A 442 20.83 5.47 -8.78
N LEU A 443 21.12 5.87 -7.55
CA LEU A 443 21.49 4.93 -6.50
C LEU A 443 20.25 4.21 -5.98
N TRP A 444 20.45 3.02 -5.42
CA TRP A 444 19.48 2.35 -4.57
C TRP A 444 19.07 3.26 -3.41
N LYS A 445 17.89 3.05 -2.82
CA LYS A 445 17.38 3.91 -1.74
C LYS A 445 17.10 3.14 -0.46
N LYS A 446 16.23 2.14 -0.58
CA LYS A 446 15.78 1.25 0.48
C LYS A 446 15.35 -0.10 -0.11
N ASN A 447 15.22 -1.11 0.72
CA ASN A 447 14.58 -2.38 0.39
C ASN A 447 13.12 -2.40 0.85
N ALA A 448 12.81 -3.06 1.97
CA ALA A 448 11.45 -3.19 2.50
C ALA A 448 11.15 -2.09 3.52
N ILE A 449 12.03 -1.93 4.51
CA ILE A 449 11.88 -0.97 5.59
C ILE A 449 12.42 0.38 5.14
N ASP A 450 11.66 1.44 5.42
CA ASP A 450 12.11 2.80 5.17
C ASP A 450 12.99 3.28 6.34
N PRO A 451 14.28 3.59 6.10
CA PRO A 451 15.21 3.99 7.15
C PRO A 451 14.80 5.28 7.87
N SER A 452 13.94 6.10 7.26
CA SER A 452 13.47 7.37 7.83
C SER A 452 12.25 7.23 8.74
N SER A 453 11.63 6.05 8.79
CA SER A 453 10.41 5.80 9.57
C SER A 453 10.41 4.50 10.36
N MET A 454 11.52 3.76 10.37
CA MET A 454 11.63 2.45 11.00
C MET A 454 11.40 2.48 12.52
N ILE A 455 10.73 1.45 13.04
CA ILE A 455 10.39 1.38 14.47
C ILE A 455 11.59 1.14 15.39
N CYS A 456 12.67 0.53 14.88
CA CYS A 456 13.91 0.26 15.61
C CYS A 456 15.07 0.89 14.86
N SER A 457 16.00 1.54 15.55
CA SER A 457 17.18 2.14 14.90
C SER A 457 18.21 1.08 14.52
N LEU A 458 18.97 1.34 13.46
CA LEU A 458 20.18 0.57 13.15
C LEU A 458 21.32 0.95 14.12
N GLU A 459 21.96 -0.03 14.75
CA GLU A 459 23.07 0.17 15.68
C GLU A 459 24.43 0.34 14.98
N ASN A 460 24.52 -0.05 13.71
CA ASN A 460 25.72 0.11 12.88
C ASN A 460 25.97 1.54 12.40
N GLY A 461 25.01 2.46 12.63
CA GLY A 461 25.11 3.87 12.24
C GLY A 461 24.90 4.14 10.74
N PHE A 462 24.41 3.16 9.97
CA PHE A 462 24.12 3.35 8.55
C PHE A 462 22.88 4.22 8.35
N GLU A 463 23.04 5.29 7.57
CA GLU A 463 21.95 6.18 7.22
C GLU A 463 22.08 6.68 5.78
N SER A 464 20.96 6.70 5.06
CA SER A 464 20.89 7.16 3.67
C SER A 464 19.90 8.30 3.40
N ALA A 465 19.17 8.76 4.41
CA ALA A 465 18.19 9.83 4.25
C ALA A 465 18.90 11.15 3.91
N THR A 466 18.52 11.76 2.79
CA THR A 466 19.02 13.07 2.39
C THR A 466 18.44 14.17 3.28
N ASP A 467 19.08 15.35 3.31
CA ASP A 467 18.51 16.53 3.99
C ASP A 467 17.11 16.86 3.45
N LEU A 468 16.90 16.69 2.15
CA LEU A 468 15.61 16.92 1.51
C LEU A 468 14.52 15.96 2.00
N THR A 469 14.85 14.67 2.16
CA THR A 469 13.95 13.68 2.76
C THR A 469 13.64 14.04 4.21
N LYS A 470 14.65 14.43 5.00
CA LYS A 470 14.49 14.80 6.42
C LYS A 470 13.58 15.99 6.58
N GLU A 471 13.82 17.07 5.83
CA GLU A 471 12.97 18.26 5.83
C GLU A 471 11.54 17.95 5.37
N CYS A 472 11.37 17.02 4.43
CA CYS A 472 10.04 16.61 3.98
C CYS A 472 9.28 15.82 5.05
N ASN A 473 9.97 14.92 5.76
CA ASN A 473 9.39 14.18 6.88
C ASN A 473 9.08 15.08 8.07
N GLU A 474 9.94 16.05 8.38
CA GLU A 474 9.68 17.07 9.40
C GLU A 474 8.43 17.87 9.05
N PHE A 475 8.36 18.40 7.82
CA PHE A 475 7.18 19.10 7.32
C PHE A 475 5.91 18.25 7.43
N PHE A 476 5.96 16.99 7.02
CA PHE A 476 4.81 16.09 7.14
C PHE A 476 4.41 15.88 8.60
N SER A 477 5.39 15.67 9.50
CA SER A 477 5.13 15.45 10.93
C SER A 477 4.51 16.68 11.61
N GLU A 478 4.90 17.90 11.20
CA GLU A 478 4.34 19.16 11.71
C GLU A 478 2.93 19.47 11.19
N HIS A 479 2.57 18.88 10.05
CA HIS A 479 1.35 19.22 9.31
C HIS A 479 0.41 18.02 9.08
N SER A 480 0.58 16.94 9.85
CA SER A 480 -0.28 15.76 9.74
C SER A 480 -1.06 15.47 11.01
N VAL A 481 -2.17 14.77 10.82
CA VAL A 481 -3.00 14.17 11.85
C VAL A 481 -3.22 12.71 11.49
N ASP A 482 -3.43 11.86 12.49
CA ASP A 482 -3.72 10.45 12.24
C ASP A 482 -5.05 10.29 11.50
N ALA A 483 -5.05 9.42 10.49
CA ALA A 483 -6.26 9.04 9.79
C ALA A 483 -7.24 8.32 10.74
N PRO A 484 -8.56 8.41 10.50
CA PRO A 484 -9.51 7.57 11.21
C PRO A 484 -9.15 6.09 11.06
N HIS A 485 -9.26 5.34 12.17
CA HIS A 485 -9.01 3.90 12.14
C HIS A 485 -9.90 3.19 11.13
N SER A 486 -9.34 2.19 10.47
CA SER A 486 -10.06 1.38 9.49
C SER A 486 -11.18 0.60 10.16
N ALA A 487 -12.43 0.81 9.70
CA ALA A 487 -13.58 0.07 10.17
C ALA A 487 -13.45 -1.43 9.81
N SER A 488 -13.85 -2.31 10.73
CA SER A 488 -13.92 -3.75 10.47
C SER A 488 -15.11 -4.39 11.15
N CYS A 489 -15.88 -5.17 10.39
CA CYS A 489 -16.92 -6.08 10.86
C CYS A 489 -17.32 -7.02 9.70
N ASP A 490 -18.06 -8.09 10.00
CA ASP A 490 -18.52 -9.06 8.99
C ASP A 490 -19.30 -8.38 7.85
N GLY A 491 -20.09 -7.35 8.15
CA GLY A 491 -20.81 -6.58 7.14
C GLY A 491 -19.89 -5.89 6.15
N ILE A 492 -18.72 -5.39 6.58
CA ILE A 492 -17.74 -4.76 5.69
C ILE A 492 -17.15 -5.80 4.74
N THR A 493 -16.76 -6.98 5.24
CA THR A 493 -16.30 -8.11 4.41
C THR A 493 -17.37 -8.52 3.39
N ASN A 494 -18.62 -8.61 3.81
CA ASN A 494 -19.72 -9.10 2.96
C ASN A 494 -20.18 -8.09 1.91
N TYR A 495 -20.15 -6.79 2.23
CA TYR A 495 -20.82 -5.74 1.43
C TYR A 495 -19.90 -4.64 0.92
N GLY A 496 -18.65 -4.56 1.41
CA GLY A 496 -17.72 -3.46 1.11
C GLY A 496 -17.50 -3.22 -0.38
N GLY A 497 -17.33 -4.29 -1.17
CA GLY A 497 -17.20 -4.19 -2.64
C GLY A 497 -18.42 -3.54 -3.30
N THR A 498 -19.63 -3.94 -2.91
CA THR A 498 -20.88 -3.38 -3.46
C THR A 498 -21.06 -1.91 -3.06
N ILE A 499 -20.70 -1.57 -1.83
CA ILE A 499 -20.75 -0.19 -1.34
C ILE A 499 -19.74 0.69 -2.11
N ASN A 500 -18.52 0.21 -2.33
CA ASN A 500 -17.50 0.93 -3.07
C ASN A 500 -17.89 1.14 -4.54
N ASP A 501 -18.50 0.15 -5.18
CA ASP A 501 -19.07 0.31 -6.53
C ASP A 501 -20.13 1.42 -6.57
N ALA A 502 -21.01 1.47 -5.56
CA ALA A 502 -22.02 2.52 -5.45
C ALA A 502 -21.40 3.91 -5.25
N LYS A 503 -20.32 4.04 -4.46
CA LYS A 503 -19.57 5.31 -4.30
C LYS A 503 -18.99 5.78 -5.63
N ASN A 504 -18.37 4.88 -6.39
CA ASN A 504 -17.79 5.19 -7.70
C ASN A 504 -18.85 5.65 -8.71
N VAL A 505 -20.07 5.09 -8.66
CA VAL A 505 -21.20 5.56 -9.47
C VAL A 505 -21.57 7.00 -9.14
N VAL A 506 -21.62 7.37 -7.85
CA VAL A 506 -21.90 8.76 -7.44
C VAL A 506 -20.84 9.72 -7.97
N ILE A 507 -19.55 9.40 -7.79
CA ILE A 507 -18.46 10.25 -8.28
C ILE A 507 -18.55 10.47 -9.79
N ALA A 508 -18.78 9.40 -10.55
CA ALA A 508 -18.92 9.51 -12.00
C ALA A 508 -20.14 10.36 -12.41
N GLU A 509 -21.26 10.24 -11.70
CA GLU A 509 -22.46 11.03 -11.99
C GLU A 509 -22.30 12.51 -11.62
N VAL A 510 -21.73 12.80 -10.45
CA VAL A 510 -21.62 14.18 -9.96
C VAL A 510 -20.43 14.89 -10.60
N VAL A 511 -19.22 14.35 -10.46
CA VAL A 511 -17.99 15.03 -10.86
C VAL A 511 -17.82 15.08 -12.37
N VAL A 512 -17.95 13.93 -13.04
CA VAL A 512 -17.62 13.80 -14.47
C VAL A 512 -18.77 14.26 -15.37
N LYS A 513 -20.01 13.90 -15.01
CA LYS A 513 -21.20 14.26 -15.82
C LYS A 513 -21.85 15.58 -15.43
N GLY A 514 -21.44 16.20 -14.31
CA GLY A 514 -22.06 17.42 -13.82
C GLY A 514 -23.49 17.21 -13.29
N GLY A 515 -23.79 16.02 -12.78
CA GLY A 515 -25.11 15.64 -12.27
C GLY A 515 -25.47 16.31 -10.93
N ASP A 516 -26.74 16.18 -10.55
CA ASP A 516 -27.25 16.67 -9.27
C ASP A 516 -26.75 15.79 -8.11
N VAL A 517 -26.08 16.41 -7.13
CA VAL A 517 -25.44 15.69 -6.02
C VAL A 517 -26.47 15.02 -5.10
N ASP A 518 -27.63 15.64 -4.88
CA ASP A 518 -28.67 15.07 -4.02
C ASP A 518 -29.29 13.84 -4.68
N ALA A 519 -29.62 13.91 -5.96
CA ALA A 519 -30.15 12.77 -6.71
C ALA A 519 -29.15 11.59 -6.76
N ALA A 520 -27.85 11.87 -6.91
CA ALA A 520 -26.82 10.84 -6.90
C ALA A 520 -26.67 10.19 -5.51
N MET A 521 -26.69 11.00 -4.44
CA MET A 521 -26.63 10.51 -3.06
C MET A 521 -27.88 9.72 -2.66
N ASP A 522 -29.07 10.15 -3.07
CA ASP A 522 -30.31 9.39 -2.89
C ASP A 522 -30.23 8.01 -3.57
N ASN A 523 -29.57 7.94 -4.73
CA ASN A 523 -29.33 6.68 -5.42
C ASN A 523 -28.34 5.78 -4.66
N TYR A 524 -27.28 6.34 -4.10
CA TYR A 524 -26.35 5.62 -3.22
C TYR A 524 -27.10 5.03 -2.03
N VAL A 525 -27.81 5.86 -1.27
CA VAL A 525 -28.59 5.43 -0.09
C VAL A 525 -29.59 4.33 -0.47
N ARG A 526 -30.37 4.52 -1.54
CA ARG A 526 -31.32 3.49 -2.01
C ARG A 526 -30.66 2.15 -2.36
N THR A 527 -29.39 2.18 -2.78
CA THR A 527 -28.63 0.99 -3.17
C THR A 527 -27.97 0.33 -1.96
N THR A 528 -27.58 1.11 -0.95
CA THR A 528 -26.70 0.65 0.13
C THR A 528 -27.32 0.59 1.52
N GLN A 529 -28.50 1.20 1.75
CA GLN A 529 -29.06 1.41 3.09
C GLN A 529 -29.07 0.15 3.97
N ASP A 530 -29.63 -0.97 3.48
CA ASP A 530 -29.74 -2.19 4.27
C ASP A 530 -28.36 -2.74 4.68
N MET A 531 -27.36 -2.63 3.80
CA MET A 531 -25.98 -3.05 4.06
C MET A 531 -25.27 -2.11 5.04
N VAL A 532 -25.46 -0.79 4.87
CA VAL A 532 -24.93 0.25 5.76
C VAL A 532 -25.52 0.11 7.16
N ASP A 533 -26.82 -0.12 7.29
CA ASP A 533 -27.49 -0.30 8.58
C ASP A 533 -26.98 -1.53 9.33
N GLU A 534 -26.72 -2.63 8.62
CA GLU A 534 -26.13 -3.84 9.21
C GLU A 534 -24.70 -3.57 9.70
N ILE A 535 -23.87 -2.93 8.89
CA ILE A 535 -22.49 -2.56 9.24
C ILE A 535 -22.48 -1.64 10.46
N LEU A 536 -23.27 -0.57 10.45
CA LEU A 536 -23.32 0.37 11.57
C LEU A 536 -23.88 -0.28 12.83
N GLY A 537 -24.80 -1.23 12.69
CA GLY A 537 -25.29 -2.04 13.81
C GLY A 537 -24.21 -2.93 14.44
N GLN A 538 -23.28 -3.45 13.64
CA GLN A 538 -22.15 -4.25 14.12
C GLN A 538 -21.03 -3.38 14.70
N LEU A 539 -20.66 -2.29 14.03
CA LEU A 539 -19.60 -1.38 14.48
C LEU A 539 -19.94 -0.66 15.79
N ASN A 540 -21.22 -0.39 16.04
CA ASN A 540 -21.69 0.27 17.26
C ASN A 540 -22.26 -0.73 18.30
N ALA A 541 -22.03 -2.03 18.14
CA ALA A 541 -22.36 -3.01 19.15
C ALA A 541 -21.26 -3.01 20.23
N ASP A 542 -21.66 -2.78 21.49
CA ASP A 542 -20.79 -2.68 22.67
C ASP A 542 -19.76 -3.82 22.82
#